data_AF-A0A358GS81-F1
#
_entry.id   AF-A0A358GS81-F1
#
_cell.length_a   1.000
_cell.length_b   1.000
_cell.length_c   1.000
_cell.angle_alpha   90.00
_cell.angle_beta   90.00
_cell.angle_gamma   90.00
#
_symmetry.space_group_name_H-M   'P 1'
#
loop_
_entity.id
_entity.type
_entity.pdbx_description
1 polymer ?
#
loop_
_entity_poly.entity_id
_entity_poly.type
_entity_poly.pdbx_seq_one_letter_code
_entity_poly.pdbx_strand_id
1 'polypeptide(L)'
;MALQKPQTNFAAYIDGESEAQNLINTLADEIVSADIPRAEGGIDANRWEKVYEAEQDYWVTYTPKTRPNIQGKYLHTDGNLYDVVKIPDYSKLKFKNGTPAVEKDGFLYEVRSIYWDPVVEGSEVPKVRDKDYGNYKTGRKIQVVQFSYTDKMGDTIFVDVPNQLAILVTDLTKPDGVSAYIVKQRQTLSTGEVVYLDDWNEFELVTELPDDWNYALKTAYQWEYVRYYDYYSPWTTLKNSLVEPSKSKYTFTERYYTADPVHDVPSRVVVKGTPTVPTGIPVREYSVMFEQPTNDWNYINIYYGEDFEGINASGDSSTTYTGACDPATVKPGLTPIVIDQAKAQAIYEMWNTDTIVKTFIPPSTKWKLDYDGKTEIVSPAARFFHGRDSTTSWLPNKKRRPDYLVAYTLSVNNDRVIVVLEGDPSPNIHSYYRSFGYIGKIVPFNDFDHGGNFGVTVGMGDLRTDMTGYTKKDILTDLNPDLYAKYGEYTSNGMDSMSMLKTRSNVLFQRYYPAFISHLPNYPSVGTLPPGLSKLVVDTDGFQKSLWTGKYHASPIYLVHQAEGYRGYMDGVVAIYDHNLVNRDELIVDTEILKDKSNPSLGTWTEVYKFFSIKSPLNLFKHSPSPDVITIAFLKEIK
;
A
#
# COMPACT_ATOMS: atom_id res chain seq x y z
N MET A 1 -3.08 -10.63 55.77
CA MET A 1 -4.49 -11.04 55.87
C MET A 1 -4.89 -11.49 54.48
N ALA A 2 -5.35 -12.73 54.29
CA ALA A 2 -5.68 -13.24 52.95
C ALA A 2 -7.18 -12.98 52.69
N LEU A 3 -7.48 -11.93 51.94
CA LEU A 3 -8.84 -11.64 51.50
C LEU A 3 -9.32 -12.73 50.53
N GLN A 4 -10.62 -13.01 50.50
CA GLN A 4 -11.20 -13.86 49.46
C GLN A 4 -11.13 -13.13 48.12
N LYS A 5 -10.81 -13.86 47.04
CA LYS A 5 -10.84 -13.29 45.69
C LYS A 5 -12.30 -13.12 45.22
N PRO A 6 -12.70 -11.96 44.68
CA PRO A 6 -13.99 -11.82 43.99
C PRO A 6 -14.04 -12.73 42.75
N GLN A 7 -15.26 -12.97 42.24
CA GLN A 7 -15.45 -13.78 41.02
C GLN A 7 -14.85 -13.10 39.79
N THR A 8 -15.02 -11.78 39.68
CA THR A 8 -14.46 -10.98 38.59
C THR A 8 -13.08 -10.45 39.00
N ASN A 9 -12.15 -10.38 38.05
CA ASN A 9 -10.86 -9.75 38.31
C ASN A 9 -11.02 -8.23 38.45
N PHE A 10 -10.23 -7.62 39.35
CA PHE A 10 -10.12 -6.16 39.42
C PHE A 10 -9.63 -5.59 38.09
N ALA A 11 -10.15 -4.42 37.72
CA ALA A 11 -9.82 -3.74 36.48
C ALA A 11 -9.70 -2.23 36.71
N ALA A 12 -8.80 -1.59 35.96
CA ALA A 12 -8.77 -0.15 35.80
C ALA A 12 -9.93 0.28 34.89
N TYR A 13 -10.55 1.41 35.20
CA TYR A 13 -11.60 1.99 34.36
C TYR A 13 -11.16 3.37 33.89
N ILE A 14 -11.21 3.58 32.58
CA ILE A 14 -10.66 4.75 31.90
C ILE A 14 -11.74 5.30 30.96
N ASP A 15 -12.02 6.60 31.05
CA ASP A 15 -12.91 7.33 30.15
C ASP A 15 -12.11 8.45 29.49
N GLY A 16 -12.18 8.56 28.16
CA GLY A 16 -11.45 9.59 27.43
C GLY A 16 -12.01 9.86 26.03
N GLU A 17 -11.34 10.76 25.32
CA GLU A 17 -11.66 11.12 23.93
C GLU A 17 -10.36 11.28 23.15
N SER A 18 -10.37 10.84 21.89
CA SER A 18 -9.24 10.98 20.96
C SER A 18 -9.74 11.46 19.61
N GLU A 19 -8.91 12.21 18.90
CA GLU A 19 -9.08 12.35 17.46
C GLU A 19 -8.95 10.98 16.79
N ALA A 20 -9.73 10.72 15.74
CA ALA A 20 -9.72 9.42 15.07
C ALA A 20 -8.37 9.04 14.49
N GLN A 21 -7.61 10.01 13.94
CA GLN A 21 -6.26 9.78 13.44
C GLN A 21 -5.28 9.31 14.53
N ASN A 22 -5.53 9.67 15.80
CA ASN A 22 -4.68 9.31 16.93
C ASN A 22 -5.23 8.12 17.73
N LEU A 23 -6.42 7.62 17.38
CA LEU A 23 -7.18 6.69 18.22
C LEU A 23 -6.40 5.42 18.56
N ILE A 24 -5.71 4.81 17.60
CA ILE A 24 -4.96 3.56 17.83
C ILE A 24 -3.80 3.76 18.81
N ASN A 25 -3.10 4.90 18.74
CA ASN A 25 -2.01 5.26 19.65
C ASN A 25 -2.57 5.53 21.05
N THR A 26 -3.63 6.35 21.15
CA THR A 26 -4.29 6.65 22.42
C THR A 26 -4.79 5.39 23.11
N LEU A 27 -5.49 4.49 22.40
CA LEU A 27 -5.97 3.23 22.98
C LEU A 27 -4.81 2.36 23.49
N ALA A 28 -3.75 2.23 22.71
CA ALA A 28 -2.58 1.45 23.11
C ALA A 28 -1.90 2.05 24.36
N ASP A 29 -1.71 3.37 24.40
CA ASP A 29 -1.11 4.07 25.53
C ASP A 29 -1.93 3.87 26.81
N GLU A 30 -3.25 4.09 26.75
CA GLU A 30 -4.15 3.91 27.89
C GLU A 30 -4.16 2.46 28.40
N ILE A 31 -4.08 1.47 27.50
CA ILE A 31 -4.00 0.06 27.87
C ILE A 31 -2.70 -0.24 28.63
N VAL A 32 -1.55 0.25 28.15
CA VAL A 32 -0.23 -0.06 28.76
C VAL A 32 0.08 0.81 29.99
N SER A 33 -0.56 1.96 30.15
CA SER A 33 -0.43 2.83 31.33
C SER A 33 -1.51 2.59 32.40
N ALA A 34 -2.44 1.67 32.19
CA ALA A 34 -3.54 1.42 33.12
C ALA A 34 -3.07 1.00 34.53
N ASP A 35 -3.57 1.70 35.56
CA ASP A 35 -3.34 1.39 36.97
C ASP A 35 -4.25 0.26 37.45
N ILE A 36 -3.81 -1.00 37.30
CA ILE A 36 -4.62 -2.19 37.62
C ILE A 36 -4.79 -2.35 39.15
N PRO A 37 -6.01 -2.27 39.71
CA PRO A 37 -6.19 -2.35 41.17
C PRO A 37 -5.96 -3.77 41.73
N ARG A 38 -5.60 -3.86 43.02
CA ARG A 38 -5.47 -5.13 43.77
C ARG A 38 -6.50 -5.26 44.90
N ALA A 39 -6.82 -6.50 45.27
CA ALA A 39 -7.74 -6.82 46.36
C ALA A 39 -7.29 -6.27 47.72
N GLU A 40 -5.97 -6.29 48.00
CA GLU A 40 -5.42 -5.76 49.27
C GLU A 40 -5.25 -4.23 49.27
N GLY A 41 -5.63 -3.54 48.19
CA GLY A 41 -5.32 -2.14 47.94
C GLY A 41 -3.98 -1.95 47.21
N GLY A 42 -3.86 -0.81 46.51
CA GLY A 42 -2.72 -0.51 45.65
C GLY A 42 -2.90 -1.02 44.21
N ILE A 43 -1.80 -0.99 43.44
CA ILE A 43 -1.76 -1.23 41.99
C ILE A 43 -0.91 -2.47 41.68
N ASP A 44 -1.38 -3.32 40.77
CA ASP A 44 -0.64 -4.42 40.17
C ASP A 44 0.20 -3.96 38.99
N ALA A 45 1.30 -4.67 38.74
CA ALA A 45 2.11 -4.39 37.55
C ALA A 45 1.26 -4.65 36.31
N ASN A 46 1.18 -3.65 35.44
CA ASN A 46 0.55 -3.82 34.14
C ASN A 46 1.42 -4.75 33.28
N ARG A 47 0.79 -5.77 32.71
CA ARG A 47 1.41 -6.79 31.86
C ARG A 47 1.07 -6.62 30.38
N TRP A 48 0.48 -5.49 30.03
CA TRP A 48 0.39 -5.01 28.66
C TRP A 48 1.60 -4.13 28.37
N GLU A 49 2.27 -4.39 27.26
CA GLU A 49 3.40 -3.59 26.78
C GLU A 49 3.23 -3.20 25.31
N LYS A 50 3.68 -2.01 24.94
CA LYS A 50 3.72 -1.58 23.53
C LYS A 50 5.01 -2.14 22.91
N VAL A 51 4.88 -2.95 21.87
CA VAL A 51 6.01 -3.65 21.23
C VAL A 51 6.34 -3.14 19.84
N TYR A 52 5.43 -2.40 19.21
CA TYR A 52 5.64 -1.85 17.88
C TYR A 52 4.71 -0.66 17.63
N GLU A 53 5.23 0.32 16.88
CA GLU A 53 4.52 1.53 16.48
C GLU A 53 5.10 1.97 15.14
N ALA A 54 4.22 2.15 14.15
CA ALA A 54 4.57 2.70 12.86
C ALA A 54 3.49 3.66 12.40
N GLU A 55 3.91 4.82 11.93
CA GLU A 55 3.04 5.77 11.27
C GLU A 55 2.80 5.40 9.82
N GLN A 56 1.75 5.97 9.23
CA GLN A 56 1.47 5.79 7.82
C GLN A 56 2.63 6.32 6.98
N ASP A 57 3.11 5.48 6.06
CA ASP A 57 4.22 5.84 5.18
C ASP A 57 4.04 5.25 3.77
N TYR A 58 4.64 5.90 2.78
CA TYR A 58 4.55 5.50 1.38
C TYR A 58 5.88 5.64 0.66
N TRP A 59 6.19 4.67 -0.20
CA TRP A 59 7.44 4.67 -0.95
C TRP A 59 7.26 4.11 -2.35
N VAL A 60 8.26 4.37 -3.21
CA VAL A 60 8.25 3.95 -4.61
C VAL A 60 9.45 3.06 -4.89
N THR A 61 9.21 1.96 -5.59
CA THR A 61 10.25 1.15 -6.22
C THR A 61 10.16 1.31 -7.74
N TYR A 62 11.21 0.92 -8.44
CA TYR A 62 11.31 1.07 -9.89
C TYR A 62 11.65 -0.25 -10.54
N THR A 63 11.18 -0.42 -11.77
CA THR A 63 11.47 -1.57 -12.61
C THR A 63 12.12 -1.11 -13.93
N PRO A 64 13.30 -1.64 -14.30
CA PRO A 64 13.92 -1.36 -15.59
C PRO A 64 13.13 -2.01 -16.72
N LYS A 65 12.99 -1.27 -17.83
CA LYS A 65 12.34 -1.71 -19.06
C LYS A 65 13.17 -1.27 -20.26
N THR A 66 12.92 -1.92 -21.39
CA THR A 66 13.53 -1.57 -22.66
C THR A 66 12.46 -1.28 -23.69
N ARG A 67 12.67 -0.27 -24.54
CA ARG A 67 11.81 0.00 -25.70
C ARG A 67 12.65 0.12 -26.98
N PRO A 68 12.38 -0.71 -28.00
CA PRO A 68 13.17 -0.71 -29.23
C PRO A 68 12.79 0.45 -30.15
N ASN A 69 13.66 0.75 -31.11
CA ASN A 69 13.42 1.70 -32.20
C ASN A 69 13.13 3.15 -31.76
N ILE A 70 13.75 3.58 -30.66
CA ILE A 70 13.64 4.97 -30.21
C ILE A 70 14.56 5.85 -31.04
N GLN A 71 13.99 6.90 -31.62
CA GLN A 71 14.74 7.95 -32.30
C GLN A 71 15.54 8.77 -31.29
N GLY A 72 16.86 8.82 -31.47
CA GLY A 72 17.73 9.67 -30.64
C GLY A 72 17.37 11.14 -30.77
N LYS A 73 17.30 11.83 -29.64
CA LYS A 73 16.98 13.26 -29.55
C LYS A 73 18.03 13.96 -28.68
N TYR A 74 18.56 15.07 -29.16
CA TYR A 74 19.47 15.91 -28.40
C TYR A 74 18.79 17.22 -28.00
N LEU A 75 18.83 17.56 -26.72
CA LEU A 75 18.38 18.86 -26.21
C LEU A 75 19.53 19.87 -26.29
N HIS A 76 19.40 20.85 -27.18
CA HIS A 76 20.43 21.88 -27.34
C HIS A 76 20.27 23.04 -26.34
N THR A 77 21.28 23.88 -26.23
CA THR A 77 21.32 25.02 -25.29
C THR A 77 20.27 26.09 -25.57
N ASP A 78 19.62 26.06 -26.73
CA ASP A 78 18.50 26.92 -27.10
C ASP A 78 17.13 26.39 -26.63
N GLY A 79 17.11 25.21 -25.98
CA GLY A 79 15.90 24.53 -25.51
C GLY A 79 15.20 23.68 -26.56
N ASN A 80 15.70 23.61 -27.80
CA ASN A 80 15.11 22.81 -28.86
C ASN A 80 15.64 21.37 -28.89
N LEU A 81 14.78 20.45 -29.31
CA LEU A 81 15.14 19.04 -29.51
C LEU A 81 15.47 18.77 -30.98
N TYR A 82 16.66 18.24 -31.23
CA TYR A 82 17.16 17.90 -32.55
C TYR A 82 17.24 16.38 -32.74
N ASP A 83 16.84 15.90 -33.92
CA ASP A 83 16.99 14.49 -34.29
C ASP A 83 18.45 14.11 -34.46
N VAL A 84 18.85 13.03 -33.79
CA VAL A 84 20.17 12.42 -33.98
C VAL A 84 20.12 11.54 -35.23
N VAL A 85 21.08 11.75 -36.11
CA VAL A 85 21.30 10.92 -37.30
C VAL A 85 22.58 10.12 -37.13
N LYS A 86 22.65 8.95 -37.74
CA LYS A 86 23.86 8.16 -37.83
C LYS A 86 24.46 8.33 -39.21
N ILE A 87 25.66 8.88 -39.30
CA ILE A 87 26.39 9.03 -40.55
C ILE A 87 26.83 7.64 -41.02
N PRO A 88 26.31 7.11 -42.14
CA PRO A 88 26.75 5.82 -42.65
C PRO A 88 28.22 5.86 -43.07
N ASP A 89 28.83 4.69 -43.18
CA ASP A 89 30.20 4.57 -43.67
C ASP A 89 30.27 4.78 -45.20
N TYR A 90 30.31 6.04 -45.61
CA TYR A 90 30.46 6.42 -47.02
C TYR A 90 31.89 6.28 -47.54
N SER A 91 32.89 6.11 -46.67
CA SER A 91 34.29 5.89 -47.07
C SER A 91 34.47 4.63 -47.93
N LYS A 92 33.54 3.67 -47.80
CA LYS A 92 33.54 2.38 -48.50
C LYS A 92 32.75 2.37 -49.79
N LEU A 93 32.15 3.49 -50.21
CA LEU A 93 31.42 3.56 -51.46
C LEU A 93 32.34 3.30 -52.65
N LYS A 94 31.83 2.55 -53.63
CA LYS A 94 32.56 2.17 -54.84
C LYS A 94 31.70 2.43 -56.07
N PHE A 95 32.34 2.82 -57.16
CA PHE A 95 31.79 2.78 -58.50
C PHE A 95 31.50 1.32 -58.92
N LYS A 96 30.64 1.13 -59.93
CA LYS A 96 30.26 -0.21 -60.45
C LYS A 96 31.47 -1.06 -60.88
N ASN A 97 32.55 -0.42 -61.35
CA ASN A 97 33.79 -1.10 -61.73
C ASN A 97 34.67 -1.52 -60.53
N GLY A 98 34.22 -1.29 -59.29
CA GLY A 98 34.93 -1.63 -58.06
C GLY A 98 35.89 -0.55 -57.55
N THR A 99 36.08 0.54 -58.28
CA THR A 99 36.95 1.66 -57.88
C THR A 99 36.31 2.45 -56.74
N PRO A 100 37.06 2.91 -55.71
CA PRO A 100 36.53 3.77 -54.66
C PRO A 100 35.86 5.03 -55.23
N ALA A 101 34.68 5.38 -54.71
CA ALA A 101 33.98 6.62 -55.05
C ALA A 101 34.54 7.83 -54.30
N VAL A 102 35.23 7.58 -53.20
CA VAL A 102 35.90 8.58 -52.38
C VAL A 102 37.27 8.86 -52.96
N GLU A 103 37.58 10.14 -53.15
CA GLU A 103 38.84 10.61 -53.70
C GLU A 103 39.97 10.52 -52.67
N LYS A 104 41.22 10.65 -53.13
CA LYS A 104 42.41 10.55 -52.26
C LYS A 104 42.46 11.58 -51.14
N ASP A 105 41.73 12.69 -51.28
CA ASP A 105 41.61 13.75 -50.28
C ASP A 105 40.54 13.45 -49.21
N GLY A 106 39.88 12.28 -49.30
CA GLY A 106 38.87 11.83 -48.35
C GLY A 106 37.45 12.30 -48.66
N PHE A 107 37.27 13.09 -49.73
CA PHE A 107 35.97 13.67 -50.06
C PHE A 107 35.17 12.80 -51.02
N LEU A 108 33.85 12.77 -50.80
CA LEU A 108 32.86 12.28 -51.75
C LEU A 108 32.24 13.47 -52.49
N TYR A 109 32.23 13.43 -53.82
CA TYR A 109 31.74 14.53 -54.66
C TYR A 109 30.32 14.25 -55.16
N GLU A 110 29.48 15.29 -55.16
CA GLU A 110 28.19 15.25 -55.85
C GLU A 110 28.43 15.36 -57.37
N VAL A 111 27.69 14.57 -58.13
CA VAL A 111 27.69 14.60 -59.59
C VAL A 111 26.34 15.04 -60.17
N ARG A 112 26.35 15.69 -61.34
CA ARG A 112 25.15 16.08 -62.08
C ARG A 112 24.62 14.92 -62.92
N SER A 113 23.34 14.61 -62.78
CA SER A 113 22.60 13.62 -63.59
C SER A 113 22.31 14.06 -65.03
N ILE A 114 23.27 14.64 -65.74
CA ILE A 114 23.12 15.02 -67.14
C ILE A 114 23.76 13.96 -68.04
N TYR A 115 23.09 13.63 -69.14
CA TYR A 115 23.63 12.65 -70.10
C TYR A 115 24.92 13.16 -70.76
N TRP A 116 25.05 14.48 -70.91
CA TRP A 116 26.12 15.11 -71.66
C TRP A 116 26.21 16.60 -71.25
N ASP A 117 27.42 17.12 -71.11
CA ASP A 117 27.68 18.55 -70.86
C ASP A 117 28.61 19.09 -71.95
N PRO A 118 28.11 19.93 -72.89
CA PRO A 118 28.92 20.48 -73.98
C PRO A 118 30.10 21.32 -73.48
N VAL A 119 29.94 21.95 -72.31
CA VAL A 119 30.96 22.82 -71.71
C VAL A 119 32.10 22.00 -71.15
N VAL A 120 31.80 20.84 -70.52
CA VAL A 120 32.83 19.96 -69.96
C VAL A 120 33.51 19.12 -71.04
N GLU A 121 32.74 18.64 -72.03
CA GLU A 121 33.26 17.78 -73.09
C GLU A 121 33.91 18.55 -74.26
N GLY A 122 33.77 19.89 -74.29
CA GLY A 122 34.40 20.74 -75.30
C GLY A 122 33.94 20.47 -76.74
N SER A 123 32.74 19.89 -76.91
CA SER A 123 32.15 19.50 -78.19
C SER A 123 30.64 19.66 -78.10
N GLU A 124 29.98 20.18 -79.15
CA GLU A 124 28.51 20.33 -79.23
C GLU A 124 27.76 19.03 -79.56
N VAL A 125 28.51 17.94 -79.75
CA VAL A 125 27.97 16.60 -79.97
C VAL A 125 28.78 15.58 -79.15
N PRO A 126 28.14 14.56 -78.54
CA PRO A 126 28.83 13.52 -77.76
C PRO A 126 29.81 12.74 -78.64
N LYS A 127 31.09 12.62 -78.23
CA LYS A 127 32.14 11.89 -78.97
C LYS A 127 32.82 10.84 -78.06
N VAL A 128 32.45 9.56 -78.24
CA VAL A 128 33.08 8.30 -77.70
C VAL A 128 32.49 7.70 -76.39
N ARG A 129 32.69 6.37 -76.26
CA ARG A 129 32.01 5.30 -75.49
C ARG A 129 32.10 5.30 -73.94
N ASP A 130 30.93 5.01 -73.36
CA ASP A 130 30.53 4.23 -72.18
C ASP A 130 31.07 4.48 -70.76
N LYS A 131 32.21 5.15 -70.51
CA LYS A 131 32.86 4.97 -69.19
C LYS A 131 32.45 5.94 -68.07
N ASP A 132 32.07 7.19 -68.37
CA ASP A 132 31.84 8.22 -67.34
C ASP A 132 30.59 9.11 -67.57
N TYR A 133 29.66 8.69 -68.44
CA TYR A 133 28.47 9.48 -68.76
C TYR A 133 27.68 9.91 -67.51
N GLY A 134 27.65 11.23 -67.26
CA GLY A 134 26.88 11.86 -66.20
C GLY A 134 27.49 11.82 -64.80
N ASN A 135 28.82 11.70 -64.68
CA ASN A 135 29.54 11.87 -63.41
C ASN A 135 30.23 13.25 -63.29
N TYR A 136 29.59 14.31 -63.78
CA TYR A 136 30.16 15.67 -63.73
C TYR A 136 30.08 16.27 -62.33
N LYS A 137 31.24 16.49 -61.70
CA LYS A 137 31.32 17.08 -60.35
C LYS A 137 30.62 18.44 -60.31
N THR A 138 29.69 18.62 -59.38
CA THR A 138 28.93 19.88 -59.24
C THR A 138 29.76 20.98 -58.57
N GLY A 139 30.88 20.59 -57.94
CA GLY A 139 31.67 21.40 -57.02
C GLY A 139 31.31 21.15 -55.55
N ARG A 140 30.15 20.54 -55.25
CA ARG A 140 29.79 20.12 -53.90
C ARG A 140 30.48 18.81 -53.53
N LYS A 141 30.91 18.72 -52.28
CA LYS A 141 31.60 17.57 -51.72
C LYS A 141 31.30 17.45 -50.23
N ILE A 142 31.48 16.26 -49.66
CA ILE A 142 31.45 16.01 -48.21
C ILE A 142 32.70 15.24 -47.77
N GLN A 143 33.30 15.63 -46.65
CA GLN A 143 34.39 14.89 -46.01
C GLN A 143 33.86 13.63 -45.34
N VAL A 144 34.23 12.44 -45.82
CA VAL A 144 33.65 11.15 -45.37
C VAL A 144 34.66 10.20 -44.72
N VAL A 145 35.94 10.59 -44.63
CA VAL A 145 37.00 9.76 -44.02
C VAL A 145 37.34 10.27 -42.63
N GLN A 146 37.99 11.44 -42.53
CA GLN A 146 38.47 11.99 -41.28
C GLN A 146 38.61 13.51 -41.39
N PHE A 147 38.40 14.22 -40.29
CA PHE A 147 38.78 15.63 -40.17
C PHE A 147 39.46 15.87 -38.83
N SER A 148 40.13 17.01 -38.68
CA SER A 148 40.75 17.40 -37.43
C SER A 148 40.12 18.68 -36.89
N TYR A 149 40.01 18.77 -35.57
CA TYR A 149 39.65 20.02 -34.87
C TYR A 149 40.64 20.27 -33.72
N THR A 150 40.73 21.52 -33.27
CA THR A 150 41.48 21.89 -32.08
C THR A 150 40.55 21.87 -30.89
N ASP A 151 40.87 21.07 -29.88
CA ASP A 151 40.06 20.98 -28.68
C ASP A 151 40.24 22.17 -27.74
N LYS A 152 39.55 22.16 -26.59
CA LYS A 152 39.62 23.24 -25.59
C LYS A 152 41.00 23.37 -24.93
N MET A 153 41.85 22.35 -25.03
CA MET A 153 43.21 22.32 -24.47
C MET A 153 44.26 22.74 -25.50
N GLY A 154 43.86 22.95 -26.76
CA GLY A 154 44.75 23.35 -27.86
C GLY A 154 45.32 22.17 -28.65
N ASP A 155 44.89 20.94 -28.34
CA ASP A 155 45.38 19.73 -29.01
C ASP A 155 44.61 19.48 -30.30
N THR A 156 45.33 19.00 -31.33
CA THR A 156 44.71 18.60 -32.60
C THR A 156 44.16 17.19 -32.49
N ILE A 157 42.83 17.07 -32.52
CA ILE A 157 42.12 15.80 -32.43
C ILE A 157 41.62 15.40 -33.82
N PHE A 158 41.90 14.16 -34.21
CA PHE A 158 41.41 13.58 -35.46
C PHE A 158 40.12 12.78 -35.19
N VAL A 159 39.08 13.03 -35.98
CA VAL A 159 37.78 12.38 -35.86
C VAL A 159 37.45 11.62 -37.13
N ASP A 160 37.32 10.31 -37.01
CA ASP A 160 36.82 9.45 -38.09
C ASP A 160 35.34 9.69 -38.29
N VAL A 161 34.94 10.06 -39.51
CA VAL A 161 33.54 10.37 -39.88
C VAL A 161 32.62 9.14 -39.94
N PRO A 162 33.06 7.95 -40.39
CA PRO A 162 32.19 6.78 -40.51
C PRO A 162 31.50 6.39 -39.21
N ASN A 163 30.19 6.13 -39.28
CA ASN A 163 29.33 5.69 -38.17
C ASN A 163 29.17 6.68 -37.00
N GLN A 164 29.63 7.93 -37.14
CA GLN A 164 29.42 8.95 -36.13
C GLN A 164 27.94 9.33 -36.01
N LEU A 165 27.56 9.77 -34.81
CA LEU A 165 26.25 10.36 -34.58
C LEU A 165 26.35 11.87 -34.78
N ALA A 166 25.35 12.45 -35.42
CA ALA A 166 25.32 13.87 -35.69
C ALA A 166 23.94 14.47 -35.45
N ILE A 167 23.92 15.79 -35.25
CA ILE A 167 22.72 16.62 -35.15
C ILE A 167 22.85 17.81 -36.08
N LEU A 168 21.72 18.41 -36.45
CA LEU A 168 21.68 19.62 -37.26
C LEU A 168 20.96 20.73 -36.49
N VAL A 169 21.70 21.69 -35.98
CA VAL A 169 21.19 22.80 -35.14
C VAL A 169 20.93 24.03 -36.00
N THR A 170 19.92 24.82 -35.66
CA THR A 170 19.64 26.09 -36.35
C THR A 170 20.73 27.11 -36.02
N ASP A 171 21.38 27.67 -37.05
CA ASP A 171 22.46 28.65 -36.89
C ASP A 171 22.43 29.66 -38.05
N LEU A 172 21.84 30.83 -37.79
CA LEU A 172 21.66 31.87 -38.80
C LEU A 172 22.96 32.59 -39.20
N THR A 173 24.07 32.30 -38.54
CA THR A 173 25.38 32.85 -38.90
C THR A 173 26.03 32.09 -40.07
N LYS A 174 25.61 30.85 -40.32
CA LYS A 174 26.09 30.03 -41.43
C LYS A 174 25.33 30.31 -42.73
N PRO A 175 25.97 30.16 -43.90
CA PRO A 175 25.31 30.32 -45.21
C PRO A 175 24.06 29.43 -45.38
N ASP A 176 24.09 28.22 -44.80
CA ASP A 176 22.98 27.28 -44.84
C ASP A 176 21.97 27.48 -43.69
N GLY A 177 22.15 28.45 -42.80
CA GLY A 177 21.25 28.71 -41.68
C GLY A 177 21.22 27.58 -40.62
N VAL A 178 22.17 26.64 -40.68
CA VAL A 178 22.30 25.50 -39.79
C VAL A 178 23.77 25.12 -39.61
N SER A 179 24.08 24.48 -38.48
CA SER A 179 25.40 23.94 -38.14
C SER A 179 25.25 22.47 -37.72
N ALA A 180 26.04 21.60 -38.34
CA ALA A 180 26.07 20.17 -38.05
C ALA A 180 27.12 19.87 -36.98
N TYR A 181 26.76 19.07 -35.98
CA TYR A 181 27.65 18.71 -34.88
C TYR A 181 27.71 17.21 -34.69
N ILE A 182 28.89 16.69 -34.34
CA ILE A 182 29.05 15.33 -33.82
C ILE A 182 28.56 15.30 -32.39
N VAL A 183 27.76 14.28 -32.10
CA VAL A 183 27.32 13.95 -30.74
C VAL A 183 27.79 12.57 -30.33
N LYS A 184 27.93 12.35 -29.03
CA LYS A 184 28.12 11.02 -28.44
C LYS A 184 26.99 10.71 -27.47
N GLN A 185 26.50 9.49 -27.54
CA GLN A 185 25.51 9.00 -26.59
C GLN A 185 26.21 8.75 -25.24
N ARG A 186 25.58 9.19 -24.16
CA ARG A 186 26.13 9.10 -22.81
C ARG A 186 25.01 8.88 -21.80
N GLN A 187 25.40 8.70 -20.56
CA GLN A 187 24.55 8.80 -19.40
C GLN A 187 25.28 9.61 -18.33
N THR A 188 24.63 10.64 -17.80
CA THR A 188 25.06 11.28 -16.55
C THR A 188 24.44 10.55 -15.37
N LEU A 189 25.27 9.89 -14.56
CA LEU A 189 24.85 9.20 -13.35
C LEU A 189 24.41 10.20 -12.26
N SER A 190 23.69 9.72 -11.25
CA SER A 190 23.27 10.55 -10.12
C SER A 190 24.44 11.17 -9.33
N THR A 191 25.62 10.56 -9.41
CA THR A 191 26.89 11.07 -8.86
C THR A 191 27.47 12.24 -9.67
N GLY A 192 26.95 12.51 -10.86
CA GLY A 192 27.51 13.46 -11.83
C GLY A 192 28.59 12.86 -12.75
N GLU A 193 28.96 11.60 -12.56
CA GLU A 193 29.88 10.89 -13.46
C GLU A 193 29.22 10.63 -14.82
N VAL A 194 29.99 10.78 -15.90
CA VAL A 194 29.53 10.52 -17.27
C VAL A 194 30.07 9.18 -17.75
N VAL A 195 29.16 8.30 -18.17
CA VAL A 195 29.48 7.01 -18.79
C VAL A 195 28.94 6.97 -20.22
N TYR A 196 29.62 6.25 -21.11
CA TYR A 196 29.23 6.14 -22.52
C TYR A 196 28.51 4.82 -22.76
N LEU A 197 27.20 4.90 -22.98
CA LEU A 197 26.29 3.76 -23.16
C LEU A 197 25.46 3.96 -24.43
N ASP A 198 25.14 2.87 -25.11
CA ASP A 198 24.34 2.87 -26.34
C ASP A 198 22.83 2.68 -26.11
N ASP A 199 22.42 2.55 -24.84
CA ASP A 199 21.05 2.27 -24.42
C ASP A 199 20.36 3.44 -23.69
N TRP A 200 20.99 4.61 -23.58
CA TRP A 200 20.46 5.76 -22.82
C TRP A 200 20.19 6.98 -23.69
N ASN A 201 19.02 7.61 -23.57
CA ASN A 201 18.61 8.74 -24.43
C ASN A 201 19.16 10.09 -23.95
N GLU A 202 20.48 10.17 -23.81
CA GLU A 202 21.20 11.41 -23.52
C GLU A 202 22.41 11.50 -24.45
N PHE A 203 22.67 12.69 -24.97
CA PHE A 203 23.74 12.93 -25.92
C PHE A 203 24.51 14.19 -25.53
N GLU A 204 25.81 14.18 -25.76
CA GLU A 204 26.67 15.36 -25.62
C GLU A 204 27.26 15.80 -26.96
N LEU A 205 27.46 17.10 -27.11
CA LEU A 205 28.12 17.70 -28.26
C LEU A 205 29.64 17.52 -28.12
N VAL A 206 30.27 16.94 -29.16
CA VAL A 206 31.72 16.71 -29.21
C VAL A 206 32.43 17.83 -29.97
N THR A 207 32.05 18.03 -31.23
CA THR A 207 32.66 19.04 -32.12
C THR A 207 31.70 19.37 -33.27
N GLU A 208 31.91 20.52 -33.91
CA GLU A 208 31.27 20.85 -35.19
C GLU A 208 31.83 19.95 -36.31
N LEU A 209 30.96 19.52 -37.23
CA LEU A 209 31.35 18.89 -38.49
C LEU A 209 31.84 19.98 -39.47
N PRO A 210 32.66 19.62 -40.48
CA PRO A 210 33.01 20.58 -41.52
C PRO A 210 31.75 21.11 -42.24
N ASP A 211 31.81 22.36 -42.72
CA ASP A 211 30.64 23.09 -43.25
C ASP A 211 29.92 22.37 -44.42
N ASP A 212 30.60 21.46 -45.11
CA ASP A 212 30.00 20.64 -46.16
C ASP A 212 28.86 19.74 -45.66
N TRP A 213 28.91 19.31 -44.39
CA TRP A 213 27.85 18.52 -43.76
C TRP A 213 26.60 19.33 -43.42
N ASN A 214 26.71 20.66 -43.26
CA ASN A 214 25.56 21.53 -42.98
C ASN A 214 24.51 21.41 -44.09
N TYR A 215 24.94 21.60 -45.34
CA TYR A 215 24.07 21.45 -46.51
C TYR A 215 23.61 20.00 -46.70
N ALA A 216 24.51 19.02 -46.50
CA ALA A 216 24.23 17.60 -46.73
C ALA A 216 23.15 17.04 -45.79
N LEU A 217 23.15 17.45 -44.51
CA LEU A 217 22.15 17.05 -43.54
C LEU A 217 20.87 17.89 -43.60
N LYS A 218 20.96 19.17 -44.02
CA LYS A 218 19.79 20.06 -44.16
C LYS A 218 18.86 19.61 -45.27
N THR A 219 19.42 19.15 -46.38
CA THR A 219 18.65 18.93 -47.60
C THR A 219 17.85 17.62 -47.56
N ALA A 220 16.59 17.67 -47.98
CA ALA A 220 15.82 16.46 -48.31
C ALA A 220 16.27 15.84 -49.65
N TYR A 221 17.21 16.49 -50.34
CA TYR A 221 17.72 16.10 -51.64
C TYR A 221 18.68 14.90 -51.56
N GLN A 222 18.61 14.06 -52.58
CA GLN A 222 19.45 12.88 -52.74
C GLN A 222 20.73 13.30 -53.46
N TRP A 223 21.89 13.08 -52.85
CA TRP A 223 23.17 13.33 -53.51
C TRP A 223 23.46 12.20 -54.48
N GLU A 224 23.56 12.50 -55.76
CA GLU A 224 24.10 11.53 -56.71
C GLU A 224 25.63 11.53 -56.61
N TYR A 225 26.23 10.37 -56.41
CA TYR A 225 27.70 10.23 -56.34
C TYR A 225 28.26 9.36 -57.47
N VAL A 226 27.39 8.59 -58.12
CA VAL A 226 27.70 7.89 -59.36
C VAL A 226 26.45 7.69 -60.19
N ARG A 227 26.61 7.88 -61.49
CA ARG A 227 25.75 7.42 -62.56
C ARG A 227 26.44 6.31 -63.35
N TYR A 228 25.72 5.24 -63.64
CA TYR A 228 26.24 4.13 -64.43
C TYR A 228 25.14 3.46 -65.27
N TYR A 229 25.57 2.75 -66.32
CA TYR A 229 24.68 1.94 -67.14
C TYR A 229 24.55 0.52 -66.60
N ASP A 230 23.31 0.04 -66.55
CA ASP A 230 23.01 -1.38 -66.34
C ASP A 230 22.44 -2.00 -67.61
N TYR A 231 23.08 -3.07 -68.07
CA TYR A 231 22.69 -3.77 -69.29
C TYR A 231 21.77 -4.92 -68.90
N TYR A 232 20.48 -4.78 -69.21
CA TYR A 232 19.51 -5.87 -69.08
C TYR A 232 18.85 -6.07 -70.45
N SER A 233 19.35 -7.02 -71.23
CA SER A 233 18.92 -7.24 -72.61
C SER A 233 17.38 -7.29 -72.76
N PRO A 234 16.74 -6.55 -73.69
CA PRO A 234 17.31 -5.71 -74.76
C PRO A 234 17.40 -4.21 -74.42
N TRP A 235 17.28 -3.81 -73.16
CA TRP A 235 17.20 -2.40 -72.74
C TRP A 235 18.40 -1.98 -71.89
N THR A 236 18.99 -0.83 -72.19
CA THR A 236 19.96 -0.18 -71.31
C THR A 236 19.20 0.75 -70.38
N THR A 237 19.30 0.55 -69.07
CA THR A 237 18.70 1.45 -68.08
C THR A 237 19.80 2.25 -67.39
N LEU A 238 19.64 3.58 -67.36
CA LEU A 238 20.47 4.47 -66.56
C LEU A 238 20.12 4.26 -65.08
N LYS A 239 21.13 3.94 -64.28
CA LYS A 239 21.00 3.86 -62.82
C LYS A 239 21.88 4.92 -62.17
N ASN A 240 21.37 5.49 -61.10
CA ASN A 240 22.09 6.43 -60.26
C ASN A 240 22.24 5.78 -58.88
N SER A 241 23.40 5.94 -58.25
CA SER A 241 23.55 5.67 -56.83
C SER A 241 23.45 6.97 -56.06
N LEU A 242 22.61 6.91 -55.04
CA LEU A 242 22.18 8.06 -54.27
C LEU A 242 22.66 7.90 -52.84
N VAL A 243 23.09 9.00 -52.24
CA VAL A 243 23.31 9.13 -50.81
C VAL A 243 22.27 10.08 -50.25
N GLU A 244 21.67 9.70 -49.13
CA GLU A 244 20.69 10.52 -48.41
C GLU A 244 21.12 10.71 -46.96
N PRO A 245 22.13 11.57 -46.69
CA PRO A 245 22.65 11.73 -45.33
C PRO A 245 21.55 12.11 -44.33
N SER A 246 20.63 12.98 -44.74
CA SER A 246 19.51 13.48 -43.94
C SER A 246 18.45 12.44 -43.55
N LYS A 247 18.40 11.27 -44.21
CA LYS A 247 17.41 10.21 -43.90
C LYS A 247 17.95 9.11 -42.98
N SER A 248 19.23 9.19 -42.59
CA SER A 248 19.89 8.16 -41.77
C SER A 248 19.57 8.35 -40.28
N LYS A 249 18.32 8.14 -39.90
CA LYS A 249 17.84 8.22 -38.51
C LYS A 249 18.65 7.32 -37.58
N TYR A 250 19.11 7.86 -36.45
CA TYR A 250 19.67 7.04 -35.38
C TYR A 250 18.55 6.52 -34.49
N THR A 251 18.33 5.22 -34.52
CA THR A 251 17.46 4.53 -33.57
C THR A 251 18.24 3.54 -32.73
N PHE A 252 17.83 3.38 -31.47
CA PHE A 252 18.44 2.45 -30.52
C PHE A 252 17.37 1.81 -29.63
N THR A 253 17.79 0.81 -28.86
CA THR A 253 16.95 0.21 -27.81
C THR A 253 17.22 0.97 -26.53
N GLU A 254 16.26 1.77 -26.09
CA GLU A 254 16.39 2.58 -24.89
C GLU A 254 16.04 1.77 -23.66
N ARG A 255 16.94 1.78 -22.67
CA ARG A 255 16.66 1.40 -21.29
C ARG A 255 16.05 2.59 -20.57
N TYR A 256 14.93 2.35 -19.89
CA TYR A 256 14.22 3.33 -19.08
C TYR A 256 13.59 2.67 -17.86
N TYR A 257 13.25 3.45 -16.86
CA TYR A 257 12.66 3.01 -15.61
C TYR A 257 11.20 3.43 -15.52
N THR A 258 10.35 2.48 -15.12
CA THR A 258 8.97 2.77 -14.70
C THR A 258 8.88 2.62 -13.20
N ALA A 259 8.18 3.54 -12.54
CA ALA A 259 7.80 3.35 -11.15
C ALA A 259 6.83 2.16 -11.04
N ASP A 260 6.92 1.44 -9.93
CA ASP A 260 5.91 0.48 -9.50
C ASP A 260 4.74 1.23 -8.83
N PRO A 261 3.57 0.61 -8.62
CA PRO A 261 2.52 1.21 -7.80
C PRO A 261 3.06 1.65 -6.44
N VAL A 262 2.68 2.84 -5.98
CA VAL A 262 3.10 3.37 -4.68
C VAL A 262 2.74 2.37 -3.59
N HIS A 263 3.77 1.91 -2.87
CA HIS A 263 3.60 1.11 -1.67
C HIS A 263 3.06 2.01 -0.56
N ASP A 264 2.10 1.49 0.21
CA ASP A 264 1.47 2.19 1.33
C ASP A 264 1.40 1.23 2.50
N VAL A 265 1.81 1.69 3.67
CA VAL A 265 1.63 0.99 4.94
C VAL A 265 0.80 1.88 5.86
N PRO A 266 -0.35 1.38 6.37
CA PRO A 266 -1.18 2.12 7.30
C PRO A 266 -0.49 2.30 8.67
N SER A 267 -0.94 3.30 9.45
CA SER A 267 -0.51 3.42 10.84
C SER A 267 -0.93 2.18 11.65
N ARG A 268 -0.01 1.67 12.46
CA ARG A 268 -0.15 0.42 13.23
C ARG A 268 0.48 0.56 14.60
N VAL A 269 -0.20 0.02 15.60
CA VAL A 269 0.34 -0.13 16.96
C VAL A 269 0.10 -1.56 17.42
N VAL A 270 1.10 -2.19 18.04
CA VAL A 270 0.95 -3.52 18.62
C VAL A 270 1.19 -3.47 20.12
N VAL A 271 0.22 -3.97 20.85
CA VAL A 271 0.33 -4.24 22.28
C VAL A 271 0.46 -5.75 22.52
N LYS A 272 1.33 -6.13 23.45
CA LYS A 272 1.54 -7.50 23.87
C LYS A 272 1.03 -7.65 25.30
N GLY A 273 0.12 -8.59 25.50
CA GLY A 273 -0.41 -8.94 26.82
C GLY A 273 0.22 -10.24 27.33
N THR A 274 0.55 -10.28 28.63
CA THR A 274 1.03 -11.49 29.33
C THR A 274 0.05 -11.90 30.42
N PRO A 275 -0.96 -12.75 30.11
CA PRO A 275 -2.05 -13.00 31.04
C PRO A 275 -1.68 -13.87 32.23
N THR A 276 -2.53 -13.84 33.25
CA THR A 276 -2.38 -14.65 34.46
C THR A 276 -2.80 -16.09 34.19
N VAL A 277 -1.98 -17.05 34.63
CA VAL A 277 -2.27 -18.49 34.55
C VAL A 277 -2.03 -19.16 35.91
N PRO A 278 -2.73 -20.27 36.21
CA PRO A 278 -2.46 -21.08 37.40
C PRO A 278 -1.01 -21.56 37.48
N THR A 279 -0.54 -21.80 38.71
CA THR A 279 0.81 -22.32 38.98
C THR A 279 1.04 -23.63 38.22
N GLY A 280 2.17 -23.75 37.52
CA GLY A 280 2.54 -24.94 36.75
C GLY A 280 2.04 -24.95 35.30
N ILE A 281 1.26 -23.94 34.89
CA ILE A 281 0.84 -23.78 33.49
C ILE A 281 1.78 -22.76 32.80
N PRO A 282 2.31 -23.07 31.60
CA PRO A 282 3.11 -22.12 30.84
C PRO A 282 2.32 -20.87 30.49
N VAL A 283 2.90 -19.70 30.75
CA VAL A 283 2.36 -18.42 30.29
C VAL A 283 2.58 -18.31 28.79
N ARG A 284 1.59 -17.76 28.07
CA ARG A 284 1.70 -17.41 26.66
C ARG A 284 1.47 -15.93 26.48
N GLU A 285 2.26 -15.32 25.63
CA GLU A 285 2.12 -13.92 25.24
C GLU A 285 1.19 -13.82 24.03
N TYR A 286 0.33 -12.82 24.03
CA TYR A 286 -0.60 -12.55 22.93
C TYR A 286 -0.36 -11.14 22.42
N SER A 287 -0.23 -11.00 21.11
CA SER A 287 -0.04 -9.70 20.46
C SER A 287 -1.35 -9.28 19.80
N VAL A 288 -1.71 -8.01 19.99
CA VAL A 288 -2.90 -7.38 19.42
C VAL A 288 -2.45 -6.16 18.64
N MET A 289 -2.74 -6.15 17.34
CA MET A 289 -2.44 -5.05 16.45
C MET A 289 -3.69 -4.21 16.22
N PHE A 290 -3.60 -2.93 16.53
CA PHE A 290 -4.52 -1.90 16.08
C PHE A 290 -3.96 -1.29 14.80
N GLU A 291 -4.75 -1.29 13.73
CA GLU A 291 -4.37 -0.71 12.45
C GLU A 291 -5.43 0.32 12.03
N GLN A 292 -4.97 1.49 11.59
CA GLN A 292 -5.82 2.54 11.08
C GLN A 292 -5.87 2.47 9.55
N PRO A 293 -7.02 2.15 8.94
CA PRO A 293 -7.13 2.08 7.49
C PRO A 293 -6.75 3.39 6.79
N THR A 294 -6.02 3.27 5.68
CA THR A 294 -5.61 4.42 4.86
C THR A 294 -6.81 5.22 4.36
N ASN A 295 -6.86 6.52 4.69
CA ASN A 295 -7.91 7.47 4.26
C ASN A 295 -9.35 7.09 4.67
N ASP A 296 -9.53 6.28 5.72
CA ASP A 296 -10.84 6.00 6.29
C ASP A 296 -10.78 6.09 7.82
N TRP A 297 -11.61 6.95 8.38
CA TRP A 297 -11.62 7.28 9.81
C TRP A 297 -12.89 6.77 10.51
N ASN A 298 -13.68 5.90 9.87
CA ASN A 298 -14.92 5.37 10.45
C ASN A 298 -14.70 4.17 11.40
N TYR A 299 -13.55 3.51 11.29
CA TYR A 299 -13.21 2.28 12.02
C TYR A 299 -11.70 2.09 12.15
N ILE A 300 -11.32 1.16 13.02
CA ILE A 300 -9.96 0.61 13.10
C ILE A 300 -10.03 -0.91 12.87
N ASN A 301 -8.96 -1.49 12.33
CA ASN A 301 -8.80 -2.94 12.23
C ASN A 301 -8.12 -3.47 13.50
N ILE A 302 -8.60 -4.61 13.98
CA ILE A 302 -7.96 -5.37 15.05
C ILE A 302 -7.53 -6.73 14.52
N TYR A 303 -6.24 -7.03 14.68
CA TYR A 303 -5.67 -8.35 14.48
C TYR A 303 -5.10 -8.86 15.79
N TYR A 304 -5.07 -10.18 15.97
CA TYR A 304 -4.37 -10.77 17.12
C TYR A 304 -3.77 -12.12 16.77
N GLY A 305 -2.74 -12.51 17.53
CA GLY A 305 -1.96 -13.71 17.26
C GLY A 305 -0.90 -14.01 18.31
N GLU A 306 0.02 -14.92 17.96
CA GLU A 306 1.17 -15.34 18.79
C GLU A 306 2.49 -14.85 18.17
N ASP A 307 3.48 -14.56 19.02
CA ASP A 307 4.88 -14.24 18.68
C ASP A 307 5.02 -13.24 17.51
N PHE A 308 4.73 -11.97 17.78
CA PHE A 308 4.85 -10.86 16.83
C PHE A 308 6.27 -10.28 16.79
N GLU A 309 6.76 -10.02 15.58
CA GLU A 309 8.01 -9.29 15.33
C GLU A 309 7.73 -8.09 14.41
N GLY A 310 8.19 -6.91 14.82
CA GLY A 310 8.04 -5.68 14.04
C GLY A 310 9.39 -4.98 13.86
N ILE A 311 9.65 -4.48 12.66
CA ILE A 311 10.80 -3.63 12.34
C ILE A 311 10.26 -2.27 11.92
N ASN A 312 10.62 -1.23 12.67
CA ASN A 312 10.22 0.13 12.36
C ASN A 312 10.89 0.61 11.06
N ALA A 313 10.22 1.53 10.38
CA ALA A 313 10.80 2.23 9.24
C ALA A 313 12.09 2.94 9.67
N SER A 314 13.05 3.04 8.74
CA SER A 314 14.29 3.79 8.97
C SER A 314 14.61 4.65 7.75
N GLY A 315 14.98 5.91 7.99
CA GLY A 315 15.26 6.87 6.94
C GLY A 315 14.02 7.65 6.47
N ASP A 316 14.16 8.35 5.35
CA ASP A 316 13.12 9.21 4.78
C ASP A 316 12.56 8.58 3.50
N SER A 317 11.30 8.16 3.54
CA SER A 317 10.61 7.52 2.42
C SER A 317 10.49 8.43 1.19
N SER A 318 10.50 9.75 1.38
CA SER A 318 10.44 10.71 0.29
C SER A 318 11.66 10.66 -0.62
N THR A 319 12.79 10.15 -0.12
CA THR A 319 14.01 9.91 -0.92
C THR A 319 13.80 8.87 -2.02
N THR A 320 12.73 8.06 -1.93
CA THR A 320 12.40 7.02 -2.92
C THR A 320 11.63 7.55 -4.14
N TYR A 321 11.20 8.82 -4.15
CA TYR A 321 10.45 9.38 -5.29
C TYR A 321 10.73 10.86 -5.56
N THR A 322 11.25 11.62 -4.60
CA THR A 322 11.44 13.07 -4.74
C THR A 322 12.41 13.40 -5.88
N GLY A 323 11.92 14.15 -6.86
CA GLY A 323 12.67 14.54 -8.05
C GLY A 323 12.81 13.45 -9.11
N ALA A 324 12.52 12.19 -8.80
CA ALA A 324 12.44 11.10 -9.77
C ALA A 324 11.04 10.99 -10.40
N CYS A 325 9.99 11.25 -9.60
CA CYS A 325 8.59 11.19 -10.01
C CYS A 325 7.90 12.55 -9.95
N ASP A 326 6.83 12.71 -10.73
CA ASP A 326 5.90 13.83 -10.60
C ASP A 326 5.14 13.74 -9.26
N PRO A 327 5.32 14.71 -8.33
CA PRO A 327 4.68 14.70 -7.03
C PRO A 327 3.14 14.59 -7.09
N ALA A 328 2.50 15.11 -8.13
CA ALA A 328 1.04 15.06 -8.28
C ALA A 328 0.50 13.63 -8.55
N THR A 329 1.39 12.72 -8.94
CA THR A 329 1.07 11.34 -9.32
C THR A 329 1.45 10.32 -8.25
N VAL A 330 2.23 10.72 -7.24
CA VAL A 330 2.59 9.86 -6.10
C VAL A 330 1.39 9.77 -5.16
N LYS A 331 0.57 8.74 -5.37
CA LYS A 331 -0.63 8.45 -4.57
C LYS A 331 -0.72 6.95 -4.28
N PRO A 332 -1.13 6.54 -3.07
CA PRO A 332 -1.25 5.14 -2.68
C PRO A 332 -1.97 4.29 -3.74
N GLY A 333 -1.37 3.15 -4.12
CA GLY A 333 -1.92 2.20 -5.08
C GLY A 333 -1.93 2.64 -6.55
N LEU A 334 -1.50 3.86 -6.87
CA LEU A 334 -1.34 4.32 -8.26
C LEU A 334 0.12 4.22 -8.70
N THR A 335 0.36 4.12 -10.01
CA THR A 335 1.70 4.14 -10.59
C THR A 335 2.14 5.59 -10.86
N PRO A 336 3.19 6.09 -10.20
CA PRO A 336 3.70 7.44 -10.45
C PRO A 336 4.29 7.61 -11.86
N ILE A 337 4.26 8.84 -12.36
CA ILE A 337 4.92 9.20 -13.62
C ILE A 337 6.38 9.56 -13.31
N VAL A 338 7.31 8.86 -13.95
CA VAL A 338 8.76 9.13 -13.85
C VAL A 338 9.12 10.34 -14.71
N ILE A 339 9.74 11.35 -14.11
CA ILE A 339 10.16 12.60 -14.76
C ILE A 339 11.70 12.70 -14.90
N ASP A 340 12.46 11.93 -14.12
CA ASP A 340 13.92 11.88 -14.16
C ASP A 340 14.40 10.42 -14.12
N GLN A 341 14.92 9.96 -15.27
CA GLN A 341 15.34 8.57 -15.46
C GLN A 341 16.64 8.24 -14.69
N ALA A 342 17.57 9.18 -14.55
CA ALA A 342 18.84 8.95 -13.86
C ALA A 342 18.62 8.79 -12.35
N LYS A 343 17.71 9.58 -11.77
CA LYS A 343 17.32 9.42 -10.36
C LYS A 343 16.55 8.13 -10.12
N ALA A 344 15.62 7.77 -11.01
CA ALA A 344 14.89 6.51 -10.91
C ALA A 344 15.84 5.29 -10.95
N GLN A 345 16.88 5.33 -11.80
CA GLN A 345 17.92 4.31 -11.82
C GLN A 345 18.69 4.24 -10.51
N ALA A 346 19.14 5.38 -9.97
CA ALA A 346 19.89 5.39 -8.72
C ALA A 346 19.11 4.78 -7.55
N ILE A 347 17.79 5.05 -7.49
CA ILE A 347 16.90 4.46 -6.49
C ILE A 347 16.73 2.96 -6.75
N TYR A 348 16.56 2.53 -8.01
CA TYR A 348 16.52 1.11 -8.36
C TYR A 348 17.78 0.37 -7.90
N GLU A 349 18.97 0.92 -8.20
CA GLU A 349 20.25 0.31 -7.83
C GLU A 349 20.40 0.22 -6.31
N MET A 350 20.02 1.28 -5.58
CA MET A 350 20.02 1.28 -4.11
C MET A 350 19.19 0.15 -3.51
N TRP A 351 18.05 -0.19 -4.12
CA TRP A 351 17.17 -1.25 -3.60
C TRP A 351 17.61 -2.66 -3.98
N ASN A 352 18.26 -2.81 -5.14
CA ASN A 352 18.59 -4.10 -5.75
C ASN A 352 20.08 -4.48 -5.68
N THR A 353 20.91 -3.65 -5.02
CA THR A 353 22.35 -3.90 -4.87
C THR A 353 22.72 -3.96 -3.39
N ASP A 354 23.14 -5.14 -2.92
CA ASP A 354 23.45 -5.39 -1.50
C ASP A 354 24.60 -4.54 -0.94
N THR A 355 25.46 -4.01 -1.80
CA THR A 355 26.61 -3.17 -1.39
C THR A 355 26.25 -1.70 -1.19
N ILE A 356 25.04 -1.27 -1.59
CA ILE A 356 24.59 0.12 -1.46
C ILE A 356 23.74 0.25 -0.20
N VAL A 357 24.06 1.25 0.64
CA VAL A 357 23.26 1.55 1.83
C VAL A 357 21.92 2.13 1.41
N LYS A 358 20.82 1.52 1.87
CA LYS A 358 19.46 2.01 1.61
C LYS A 358 19.21 3.28 2.43
N THR A 359 18.76 4.35 1.77
CA THR A 359 18.34 5.59 2.43
C THR A 359 16.99 5.46 3.13
N PHE A 360 16.22 4.44 2.76
CA PHE A 360 14.95 4.09 3.37
C PHE A 360 14.82 2.57 3.50
N ILE A 361 14.42 2.11 4.68
CA ILE A 361 14.05 0.72 4.97
C ILE A 361 12.57 0.76 5.37
N PRO A 362 11.67 0.10 4.62
CA PRO A 362 10.26 0.12 4.91
C PRO A 362 9.96 -0.62 6.22
N PRO A 363 8.87 -0.24 6.93
CA PRO A 363 8.43 -0.97 8.09
C PRO A 363 7.99 -2.38 7.67
N SER A 364 8.21 -3.36 8.54
CA SER A 364 7.76 -4.73 8.29
C SER A 364 7.26 -5.39 9.56
N THR A 365 6.31 -6.29 9.38
CA THR A 365 5.66 -7.03 10.46
C THR A 365 5.64 -8.50 10.10
N LYS A 366 5.87 -9.36 11.07
CA LYS A 366 5.86 -10.81 10.91
C LYS A 366 5.20 -11.45 12.12
N TRP A 367 4.44 -12.50 11.88
CA TRP A 367 3.86 -13.32 12.94
C TRP A 367 4.48 -14.71 12.91
N LYS A 368 4.36 -15.44 14.02
CA LYS A 368 4.75 -16.85 14.04
C LYS A 368 4.02 -17.63 12.97
N LEU A 369 4.77 -18.53 12.34
CA LEU A 369 4.23 -19.49 11.39
C LEU A 369 3.64 -20.68 12.14
N ASP A 370 2.53 -21.19 11.63
CA ASP A 370 1.91 -22.44 12.07
C ASP A 370 2.81 -23.63 11.71
N TYR A 371 2.40 -24.84 12.13
CA TYR A 371 3.15 -26.08 11.91
C TYR A 371 3.46 -26.38 10.42
N ASP A 372 2.76 -25.74 9.48
CA ASP A 372 3.02 -25.85 8.05
C ASP A 372 4.25 -25.04 7.56
N GLY A 373 4.80 -24.17 8.42
CA GLY A 373 5.93 -23.29 8.11
C GLY A 373 5.59 -22.22 7.05
N LYS A 374 4.32 -21.93 6.80
CA LYS A 374 3.85 -21.00 5.76
C LYS A 374 2.76 -20.06 6.24
N THR A 375 1.83 -20.56 7.04
CA THR A 375 0.66 -19.82 7.51
C THR A 375 1.00 -19.04 8.76
N GLU A 376 1.04 -17.71 8.67
CA GLU A 376 1.12 -16.86 9.86
C GLU A 376 -0.09 -17.05 10.79
N ILE A 377 0.16 -17.17 12.10
CA ILE A 377 -0.85 -17.28 13.16
C ILE A 377 -1.32 -15.87 13.52
N VAL A 378 -2.14 -15.30 12.64
CA VAL A 378 -2.79 -14.00 12.81
C VAL A 378 -4.25 -14.09 12.40
N SER A 379 -5.14 -13.51 13.20
CA SER A 379 -6.57 -13.51 12.92
C SER A 379 -6.88 -12.73 11.64
N PRO A 380 -8.00 -13.03 10.95
CA PRO A 380 -8.61 -12.07 10.04
C PRO A 380 -8.89 -10.73 10.75
N ALA A 381 -8.95 -9.64 9.98
CA ALA A 381 -9.24 -8.31 10.51
C ALA A 381 -10.66 -8.22 11.10
N ALA A 382 -10.75 -7.95 12.40
CA ALA A 382 -12.00 -7.55 13.04
C ALA A 382 -12.16 -6.03 12.93
N ARG A 383 -13.22 -5.55 12.26
CA ARG A 383 -13.39 -4.13 11.91
C ARG A 383 -14.20 -3.40 12.99
N PHE A 384 -13.53 -2.63 13.83
CA PHE A 384 -14.14 -1.96 14.97
C PHE A 384 -14.64 -0.56 14.60
N PHE A 385 -15.92 -0.49 14.25
CA PHE A 385 -16.55 0.74 13.75
C PHE A 385 -16.94 1.68 14.89
N HIS A 386 -16.79 2.98 14.68
CA HIS A 386 -17.30 4.03 15.58
C HIS A 386 -18.09 5.11 14.83
N GLY A 387 -18.08 5.10 13.50
CA GLY A 387 -18.92 5.95 12.67
C GLY A 387 -19.21 5.35 11.29
N ARG A 388 -19.96 6.08 10.46
CA ARG A 388 -20.18 5.77 9.05
C ARG A 388 -20.23 7.03 8.20
N ASP A 389 -20.11 6.87 6.90
CA ASP A 389 -20.35 7.94 5.94
C ASP A 389 -21.82 8.35 5.94
N SER A 390 -22.06 9.64 5.70
CA SER A 390 -23.38 10.23 5.60
C SER A 390 -23.98 10.00 4.21
N THR A 391 -25.19 9.45 4.16
CA THR A 391 -25.94 9.27 2.90
C THR A 391 -26.84 10.46 2.57
N THR A 392 -26.86 11.49 3.41
CA THR A 392 -27.70 12.68 3.26
C THR A 392 -27.34 13.43 1.97
N SER A 393 -28.33 13.66 1.10
CA SER A 393 -28.11 14.20 -0.26
C SER A 393 -27.62 15.64 -0.31
N TRP A 394 -28.02 16.48 0.63
CA TRP A 394 -27.65 17.90 0.69
C TRP A 394 -26.32 18.15 1.42
N LEU A 395 -25.75 17.15 2.11
CA LEU A 395 -24.45 17.29 2.77
C LEU A 395 -23.31 17.18 1.75
N PRO A 396 -22.48 18.23 1.58
CA PRO A 396 -21.40 18.22 0.60
C PRO A 396 -20.26 17.29 1.01
N ASN A 397 -19.93 17.22 2.30
CA ASN A 397 -18.97 16.27 2.83
C ASN A 397 -19.70 15.10 3.50
N LYS A 398 -19.52 13.91 2.92
CA LYS A 398 -20.14 12.68 3.41
C LYS A 398 -19.22 11.85 4.29
N LYS A 399 -17.91 12.11 4.26
CA LYS A 399 -16.91 11.33 5.00
C LYS A 399 -16.54 11.99 6.31
N ARG A 400 -16.18 11.16 7.29
CA ARG A 400 -15.56 11.64 8.53
C ARG A 400 -14.15 12.14 8.24
N ARG A 401 -13.75 13.19 8.96
CA ARG A 401 -12.41 13.78 8.89
C ARG A 401 -11.44 13.03 9.81
N PRO A 402 -10.12 13.18 9.68
CA PRO A 402 -9.17 12.55 10.61
C PRO A 402 -9.26 13.12 12.05
N ASP A 403 -9.63 14.40 12.20
CA ASP A 403 -9.59 15.14 13.46
C ASP A 403 -10.93 15.14 14.24
N TYR A 404 -11.89 14.31 13.85
CA TYR A 404 -13.12 14.19 14.64
C TYR A 404 -12.89 13.37 15.91
N LEU A 405 -13.70 13.66 16.94
CA LEU A 405 -13.58 13.02 18.24
C LEU A 405 -14.28 11.66 18.28
N VAL A 406 -13.60 10.72 18.94
CA VAL A 406 -14.08 9.39 19.29
C VAL A 406 -13.93 9.26 20.79
N ALA A 407 -15.06 9.12 21.48
CA ALA A 407 -15.05 8.80 22.89
C ALA A 407 -14.74 7.31 23.08
N TYR A 408 -13.87 7.00 24.02
CA TYR A 408 -13.55 5.64 24.41
C TYR A 408 -13.81 5.46 25.91
N THR A 409 -14.36 4.29 26.25
CA THR A 409 -14.37 3.79 27.62
C THR A 409 -13.68 2.44 27.66
N LEU A 410 -12.73 2.29 28.58
CA LEU A 410 -11.97 1.07 28.78
C LEU A 410 -12.22 0.47 30.16
N SER A 411 -12.21 -0.85 30.21
CA SER A 411 -11.98 -1.60 31.44
C SER A 411 -10.82 -2.55 31.19
N VAL A 412 -9.71 -2.38 31.92
CA VAL A 412 -8.42 -3.02 31.63
C VAL A 412 -7.95 -3.80 32.84
N ASN A 413 -7.62 -5.07 32.63
CA ASN A 413 -6.85 -5.87 33.58
C ASN A 413 -5.78 -6.69 32.84
N ASN A 414 -4.98 -7.46 33.58
CA ASN A 414 -3.89 -8.25 33.00
C ASN A 414 -4.35 -9.40 32.09
N ASP A 415 -5.63 -9.76 32.12
CA ASP A 415 -6.19 -10.86 31.33
C ASP A 415 -6.98 -10.36 30.11
N ARG A 416 -7.53 -9.13 30.16
CA ARG A 416 -8.41 -8.59 29.12
C ARG A 416 -8.54 -7.07 29.12
N VAL A 417 -8.93 -6.57 27.95
CA VAL A 417 -9.35 -5.20 27.67
C VAL A 417 -10.79 -5.23 27.15
N ILE A 418 -11.67 -4.47 27.77
CA ILE A 418 -12.99 -4.15 27.23
C ILE A 418 -12.94 -2.73 26.73
N VAL A 419 -13.53 -2.50 25.56
CA VAL A 419 -13.59 -1.18 24.93
C VAL A 419 -15.02 -0.89 24.50
N VAL A 420 -15.48 0.33 24.71
CA VAL A 420 -16.60 0.89 23.96
C VAL A 420 -16.11 2.12 23.22
N LEU A 421 -16.29 2.13 21.90
CA LEU A 421 -16.04 3.30 21.06
C LEU A 421 -17.35 3.97 20.69
N GLU A 422 -17.40 5.29 20.82
CA GLU A 422 -18.52 6.12 20.42
C GLU A 422 -18.02 7.30 19.57
N GLY A 423 -18.34 7.31 18.28
CA GLY A 423 -18.00 8.43 17.41
C GLY A 423 -18.85 9.67 17.70
N ASP A 424 -18.33 10.86 17.46
CA ASP A 424 -19.07 12.12 17.63
C ASP A 424 -20.36 12.14 16.76
N PRO A 425 -21.55 12.37 17.35
CA PRO A 425 -22.81 12.50 16.63
C PRO A 425 -23.00 13.85 15.93
N SER A 426 -22.20 14.88 16.24
CA SER A 426 -22.40 16.27 15.78
C SER A 426 -22.45 16.45 14.27
N PRO A 427 -21.61 15.78 13.45
CA PRO A 427 -21.65 15.94 11.99
C PRO A 427 -22.93 15.37 11.36
N ASN A 428 -23.45 14.27 11.92
CA ASN A 428 -24.72 13.66 11.55
C ASN A 428 -25.12 12.67 12.66
N ILE A 429 -26.24 12.94 13.32
CA ILE A 429 -26.75 12.15 14.45
C ILE A 429 -27.05 10.69 14.08
N HIS A 430 -27.22 10.39 12.79
CA HIS A 430 -27.44 9.04 12.30
C HIS A 430 -26.13 8.32 11.90
N SER A 431 -24.98 8.98 11.92
CA SER A 431 -23.72 8.46 11.39
C SER A 431 -22.70 8.06 12.45
N TYR A 432 -23.09 7.99 13.73
CA TYR A 432 -22.23 7.46 14.79
C TYR A 432 -22.68 6.07 15.24
N TYR A 433 -21.73 5.30 15.73
CA TYR A 433 -22.00 4.02 16.38
C TYR A 433 -21.48 4.04 17.80
N ARG A 434 -22.19 3.32 18.67
CA ARG A 434 -21.66 2.85 19.94
C ARG A 434 -21.37 1.37 19.79
N SER A 435 -20.09 1.04 19.76
CA SER A 435 -19.63 -0.30 19.43
C SER A 435 -18.85 -0.88 20.58
N PHE A 436 -19.17 -2.12 20.92
CA PHE A 436 -18.48 -2.88 21.97
C PHE A 436 -17.31 -3.66 21.39
N GLY A 437 -16.23 -3.77 22.14
CA GLY A 437 -15.08 -4.62 21.86
C GLY A 437 -14.63 -5.36 23.11
N TYR A 438 -14.22 -6.61 22.94
CA TYR A 438 -13.55 -7.41 23.96
C TYR A 438 -12.29 -8.03 23.37
N ILE A 439 -11.17 -7.87 24.07
CA ILE A 439 -9.85 -8.35 23.67
C ILE A 439 -9.23 -9.02 24.89
N GLY A 440 -9.14 -10.34 24.94
CA GLY A 440 -8.56 -10.98 26.12
C GLY A 440 -8.93 -12.43 26.34
N LYS A 441 -8.48 -12.96 27.48
CA LYS A 441 -8.87 -14.28 27.97
C LYS A 441 -10.30 -14.30 28.47
N ILE A 442 -10.94 -15.44 28.28
CA ILE A 442 -12.22 -15.75 28.94
C ILE A 442 -11.93 -16.44 30.28
N VAL A 443 -12.91 -16.46 31.18
CA VAL A 443 -12.87 -17.34 32.35
C VAL A 443 -13.30 -18.73 31.90
N PRO A 444 -12.40 -19.73 31.87
CA PRO A 444 -12.75 -21.04 31.38
C PRO A 444 -13.57 -21.80 32.43
N PHE A 445 -14.47 -22.67 31.97
CA PHE A 445 -15.11 -23.66 32.86
C PHE A 445 -14.18 -24.81 33.26
N ASN A 446 -13.02 -24.87 32.63
CA ASN A 446 -12.06 -25.93 32.79
C ASN A 446 -10.70 -25.34 33.16
N ASP A 447 -10.15 -25.72 34.32
CA ASP A 447 -8.97 -25.11 34.94
C ASP A 447 -7.67 -25.25 34.14
N PHE A 448 -7.65 -26.04 33.08
CA PHE A 448 -6.49 -26.21 32.20
C PHE A 448 -6.62 -25.50 30.84
N ASP A 449 -7.75 -24.86 30.54
CA ASP A 449 -7.98 -24.16 29.27
C ASP A 449 -7.41 -22.73 29.30
N HIS A 450 -6.07 -22.65 29.29
CA HIS A 450 -5.32 -21.39 29.37
C HIS A 450 -4.36 -21.15 28.20
N GLY A 451 -4.07 -22.16 27.37
CA GLY A 451 -3.13 -22.04 26.26
C GLY A 451 -3.72 -21.35 25.01
N GLY A 452 -5.04 -21.32 24.88
CA GLY A 452 -5.74 -20.90 23.65
C GLY A 452 -7.02 -20.10 23.88
N ASN A 453 -7.31 -19.73 25.13
CA ASN A 453 -8.58 -19.13 25.52
C ASN A 453 -8.60 -17.59 25.44
N PHE A 454 -7.68 -17.01 24.67
CA PHE A 454 -7.65 -15.60 24.30
C PHE A 454 -8.50 -15.38 23.04
N GLY A 455 -9.25 -14.29 22.97
CA GLY A 455 -10.06 -13.97 21.80
C GLY A 455 -10.43 -12.51 21.65
N VAL A 456 -10.95 -12.18 20.47
CA VAL A 456 -11.36 -10.83 20.09
C VAL A 456 -12.77 -10.84 19.51
N THR A 457 -13.56 -9.83 19.89
CA THR A 457 -14.82 -9.47 19.21
C THR A 457 -15.01 -7.96 19.21
N VAL A 458 -15.61 -7.40 18.16
CA VAL A 458 -15.87 -5.96 18.00
C VAL A 458 -17.21 -5.68 17.32
N GLY A 459 -17.77 -4.50 17.53
CA GLY A 459 -18.94 -4.02 16.79
C GLY A 459 -18.56 -3.46 15.41
N MET A 460 -19.34 -3.82 14.39
CA MET A 460 -19.20 -3.34 13.01
C MET A 460 -20.42 -2.51 12.59
N GLY A 461 -20.20 -1.59 11.63
CA GLY A 461 -21.24 -0.79 10.99
C GLY A 461 -22.19 -1.55 10.07
N ASP A 462 -23.00 -0.80 9.34
CA ASP A 462 -23.95 -1.32 8.34
C ASP A 462 -23.24 -2.10 7.22
N LEU A 463 -23.87 -3.15 6.68
CA LEU A 463 -23.38 -3.86 5.48
C LEU A 463 -23.88 -3.19 4.20
N ARG A 464 -23.54 -1.91 4.05
CA ARG A 464 -23.90 -1.06 2.91
C ARG A 464 -22.70 -0.27 2.40
N THR A 465 -22.38 -0.41 1.11
CA THR A 465 -21.24 0.25 0.47
C THR A 465 -21.28 1.76 0.52
N ASP A 466 -22.48 2.36 0.46
CA ASP A 466 -22.66 3.82 0.51
C ASP A 466 -22.49 4.41 1.92
N MET A 467 -22.40 3.58 2.95
CA MET A 467 -22.28 3.98 4.35
C MET A 467 -20.94 3.56 4.96
N THR A 468 -20.50 2.34 4.73
CA THR A 468 -19.31 1.75 5.38
C THR A 468 -18.31 1.18 4.38
N GLY A 469 -18.60 1.23 3.08
CA GLY A 469 -17.79 0.57 2.07
C GLY A 469 -17.94 -0.95 2.00
N TYR A 470 -18.76 -1.58 2.87
CA TYR A 470 -18.85 -3.03 2.97
C TYR A 470 -20.20 -3.61 2.58
N THR A 471 -20.17 -4.84 2.08
CA THR A 471 -21.33 -5.69 1.81
C THR A 471 -21.26 -6.97 2.65
N LYS A 472 -22.33 -7.77 2.59
CA LYS A 472 -22.34 -9.13 3.15
C LYS A 472 -21.20 -10.00 2.62
N LYS A 473 -20.84 -9.87 1.34
CA LYS A 473 -19.77 -10.67 0.72
C LYS A 473 -18.39 -10.38 1.31
N ASP A 474 -18.19 -9.20 1.89
CA ASP A 474 -16.88 -8.80 2.40
C ASP A 474 -16.64 -9.31 3.83
N ILE A 475 -17.70 -9.74 4.54
CA ILE A 475 -17.71 -9.98 5.99
C ILE A 475 -18.16 -11.39 6.36
N LEU A 476 -19.13 -11.95 5.62
CA LEU A 476 -19.66 -13.27 5.93
C LEU A 476 -18.70 -14.34 5.42
N THR A 477 -18.34 -15.25 6.32
CA THR A 477 -17.28 -16.23 6.13
C THR A 477 -17.55 -17.20 4.98
N ASP A 478 -18.81 -17.59 4.77
CA ASP A 478 -19.27 -18.48 3.70
C ASP A 478 -19.22 -17.81 2.32
N LEU A 479 -19.28 -16.48 2.28
CA LEU A 479 -19.20 -15.68 1.05
C LEU A 479 -17.78 -15.18 0.75
N ASN A 480 -16.82 -15.39 1.66
CA ASN A 480 -15.42 -14.98 1.51
C ASN A 480 -14.44 -16.07 2.02
N PRO A 481 -14.41 -17.23 1.36
CA PRO A 481 -13.59 -18.36 1.80
C PRO A 481 -12.09 -18.10 1.71
N ASP A 482 -11.61 -17.26 0.78
CA ASP A 482 -10.17 -17.01 0.64
C ASP A 482 -9.57 -16.33 1.88
N LEU A 483 -10.34 -15.47 2.55
CA LEU A 483 -9.93 -14.80 3.78
C LEU A 483 -10.20 -15.66 5.03
N TYR A 484 -11.39 -16.28 5.12
CA TYR A 484 -11.84 -16.93 6.36
C TYR A 484 -11.67 -18.45 6.36
N ALA A 485 -11.56 -19.15 5.23
CA ALA A 485 -11.40 -20.62 5.25
C ALA A 485 -9.97 -21.07 5.61
N LYS A 486 -8.99 -20.15 5.66
CA LYS A 486 -7.58 -20.44 5.93
C LYS A 486 -7.36 -21.25 7.21
N TYR A 487 -8.20 -21.06 8.23
CA TYR A 487 -8.06 -21.73 9.53
C TYR A 487 -9.15 -22.78 9.82
N GLY A 488 -9.99 -23.10 8.83
CA GLY A 488 -11.09 -24.07 8.94
C GLY A 488 -12.46 -23.50 8.59
N GLU A 489 -13.47 -24.38 8.54
CA GLU A 489 -14.84 -24.06 8.14
C GLU A 489 -15.52 -23.03 9.07
N TYR A 490 -15.23 -23.09 10.38
CA TYR A 490 -15.87 -22.25 11.38
C TYR A 490 -15.03 -21.06 11.83
N THR A 491 -14.03 -20.64 11.05
CA THR A 491 -13.24 -19.44 11.34
C THR A 491 -14.15 -18.23 11.55
N SER A 492 -13.82 -17.40 12.54
CA SER A 492 -14.56 -16.22 12.93
C SER A 492 -14.08 -14.98 12.18
N ASN A 493 -14.98 -14.04 11.95
CA ASN A 493 -14.66 -12.69 11.51
C ASN A 493 -14.45 -11.70 12.68
N GLY A 494 -14.66 -12.13 13.93
CA GLY A 494 -14.53 -11.30 15.12
C GLY A 494 -15.55 -10.17 15.24
N MET A 495 -16.62 -10.15 14.44
CA MET A 495 -17.61 -9.05 14.44
C MET A 495 -19.01 -9.51 14.85
N ASP A 496 -19.45 -10.68 14.39
CA ASP A 496 -20.73 -11.29 14.79
C ASP A 496 -20.56 -12.51 15.71
N SER A 497 -19.31 -12.78 16.06
CA SER A 497 -18.88 -13.88 16.91
C SER A 497 -17.60 -13.49 17.63
N MET A 498 -17.27 -14.21 18.70
CA MET A 498 -15.97 -14.11 19.33
C MET A 498 -14.99 -15.02 18.59
N SER A 499 -13.95 -14.41 18.02
CA SER A 499 -12.83 -15.13 17.45
C SER A 499 -11.93 -15.59 18.59
N MET A 500 -11.82 -16.90 18.80
CA MET A 500 -10.93 -17.46 19.83
C MET A 500 -9.65 -17.98 19.18
N LEU A 501 -8.49 -17.69 19.78
CA LEU A 501 -7.18 -18.01 19.24
C LEU A 501 -7.07 -19.48 18.84
N LYS A 502 -7.43 -20.40 19.76
CA LYS A 502 -7.41 -21.85 19.54
C LYS A 502 -8.63 -22.47 20.18
N THR A 503 -9.29 -23.41 19.52
CA THR A 503 -10.27 -24.29 20.17
C THR A 503 -9.60 -25.21 21.19
N ARG A 504 -10.36 -25.97 21.98
CA ARG A 504 -9.77 -27.01 22.86
C ARG A 504 -8.98 -28.06 22.07
N SER A 505 -9.38 -28.26 20.81
CA SER A 505 -8.70 -29.16 19.86
C SER A 505 -7.54 -28.48 19.10
N ASN A 506 -7.14 -27.27 19.47
CA ASN A 506 -6.08 -26.46 18.84
C ASN A 506 -6.35 -25.93 17.42
N VAL A 507 -7.61 -25.87 16.97
CA VAL A 507 -7.96 -25.24 15.68
C VAL A 507 -7.99 -23.72 15.85
N LEU A 508 -7.32 -22.99 14.95
CA LEU A 508 -7.10 -21.55 15.10
C LEU A 508 -8.34 -20.71 14.77
N PHE A 509 -8.53 -19.59 15.47
CA PHE A 509 -9.46 -18.50 15.13
C PHE A 509 -10.93 -18.91 14.90
N GLN A 510 -11.41 -19.97 15.56
CA GLN A 510 -12.78 -20.45 15.38
C GLN A 510 -13.80 -19.57 16.11
N ARG A 511 -15.03 -19.56 15.60
CA ARG A 511 -16.14 -18.75 16.11
C ARG A 511 -16.77 -19.33 17.36
N TYR A 512 -16.97 -18.47 18.36
CA TYR A 512 -17.76 -18.77 19.54
C TYR A 512 -18.93 -17.78 19.62
N TYR A 513 -20.11 -18.33 19.85
CA TYR A 513 -21.34 -17.56 19.93
C TYR A 513 -21.66 -17.23 21.38
N PRO A 514 -22.18 -16.02 21.65
CA PRO A 514 -22.63 -15.67 22.99
C PRO A 514 -23.88 -16.47 23.34
N ALA A 515 -23.90 -17.00 24.55
CA ALA A 515 -25.07 -17.57 25.19
C ALA A 515 -25.23 -16.90 26.55
N PHE A 516 -26.46 -16.61 26.94
CA PHE A 516 -26.77 -16.00 28.21
C PHE A 516 -28.20 -16.38 28.58
N ILE A 517 -28.50 -16.29 29.87
CA ILE A 517 -29.85 -16.54 30.35
C ILE A 517 -30.65 -15.28 30.07
N SER A 518 -31.64 -15.39 29.18
CA SER A 518 -32.64 -14.36 28.94
C SER A 518 -34.00 -14.85 29.43
N HIS A 519 -34.93 -13.92 29.62
CA HIS A 519 -36.33 -14.28 29.81
C HIS A 519 -36.88 -14.96 28.54
N LEU A 520 -37.95 -15.73 28.68
CA LEU A 520 -38.62 -16.41 27.57
C LEU A 520 -38.99 -15.39 26.47
N PRO A 521 -38.38 -15.48 25.27
CA PRO A 521 -38.77 -14.62 24.16
C PRO A 521 -40.20 -14.93 23.75
N ASN A 522 -40.96 -13.90 23.37
CA ASN A 522 -42.22 -14.11 22.65
C ASN A 522 -41.88 -14.60 21.24
N TYR A 523 -41.77 -15.91 21.04
CA TYR A 523 -41.45 -16.49 19.74
C TYR A 523 -42.68 -16.46 18.82
N PRO A 524 -42.61 -15.82 17.63
CA PRO A 524 -43.71 -15.85 16.67
C PRO A 524 -43.94 -17.23 16.04
N SER A 525 -42.95 -18.14 16.11
CA SER A 525 -42.89 -19.38 15.34
C SER A 525 -42.79 -20.67 16.18
N VAL A 526 -42.74 -20.57 17.52
CA VAL A 526 -42.54 -21.74 18.41
C VAL A 526 -43.83 -22.08 19.15
N GLY A 527 -44.83 -22.57 18.40
CA GLY A 527 -46.03 -23.24 18.94
C GLY A 527 -46.86 -22.49 19.99
N THR A 528 -47.95 -23.10 20.42
CA THR A 528 -48.75 -22.60 21.54
C THR A 528 -47.98 -22.89 22.83
N LEU A 529 -47.54 -21.85 23.54
CA LEU A 529 -46.98 -22.02 24.88
C LEU A 529 -47.97 -22.79 25.77
N PRO A 530 -47.51 -23.77 26.56
CA PRO A 530 -48.35 -24.47 27.53
C PRO A 530 -49.15 -23.46 28.38
N PRO A 531 -50.43 -23.71 28.69
CA PRO A 531 -51.30 -22.72 29.37
C PRO A 531 -50.73 -22.16 30.68
N GLY A 532 -49.87 -22.92 31.38
CA GLY A 532 -49.18 -22.48 32.59
C GLY A 532 -47.95 -21.60 32.38
N LEU A 533 -47.38 -21.55 31.17
CA LEU A 533 -46.21 -20.73 30.81
C LEU A 533 -46.59 -19.45 30.05
N SER A 534 -47.86 -19.27 29.70
CA SER A 534 -48.38 -18.03 29.07
C SER A 534 -48.17 -16.78 29.94
N LYS A 535 -48.14 -16.94 31.27
CA LYS A 535 -47.81 -15.88 32.25
C LYS A 535 -46.32 -15.52 32.30
N LEU A 536 -45.47 -16.27 31.61
CA LEU A 536 -44.04 -15.98 31.45
C LEU A 536 -43.74 -15.29 30.11
N VAL A 537 -44.76 -15.07 29.27
CA VAL A 537 -44.67 -14.25 28.07
C VAL A 537 -44.61 -12.79 28.50
N VAL A 538 -43.55 -12.12 28.08
CA VAL A 538 -43.27 -10.74 28.48
C VAL A 538 -44.19 -9.78 27.73
N ASP A 539 -44.76 -8.82 28.45
CA ASP A 539 -45.59 -7.74 27.90
C ASP A 539 -44.75 -6.83 26.98
N THR A 540 -45.36 -6.31 25.91
CA THR A 540 -44.68 -5.44 24.92
C THR A 540 -44.20 -4.12 25.52
N ASP A 541 -44.76 -3.73 26.68
CA ASP A 541 -44.42 -2.50 27.40
C ASP A 541 -43.17 -2.63 28.29
N GLY A 542 -42.48 -3.78 28.24
CA GLY A 542 -41.10 -3.95 28.73
C GLY A 542 -40.95 -4.28 30.22
N PHE A 543 -39.89 -5.02 30.56
CA PHE A 543 -39.54 -5.28 31.96
C PHE A 543 -38.98 -4.00 32.61
N GLN A 544 -39.54 -3.59 33.75
CA GLN A 544 -38.90 -2.64 34.67
C GLN A 544 -38.00 -3.41 35.65
N LYS A 545 -37.22 -2.70 36.48
CA LYS A 545 -36.62 -3.33 37.66
C LYS A 545 -37.69 -4.12 38.43
N SER A 546 -37.33 -5.27 38.98
CA SER A 546 -38.27 -6.10 39.76
C SER A 546 -39.04 -5.24 40.76
N LEU A 547 -40.38 -5.26 40.71
CA LEU A 547 -41.22 -4.51 41.65
C LEU A 547 -40.98 -4.94 43.11
N TRP A 548 -40.56 -6.19 43.32
CA TRP A 548 -40.34 -6.77 44.65
C TRP A 548 -38.95 -6.52 45.20
N THR A 549 -37.92 -6.57 44.35
CA THR A 549 -36.51 -6.48 44.78
C THR A 549 -35.82 -5.20 44.33
N GLY A 550 -36.40 -4.46 43.39
CA GLY A 550 -35.77 -3.31 42.73
C GLY A 550 -34.57 -3.68 41.85
N LYS A 551 -34.33 -4.97 41.58
CA LYS A 551 -33.14 -5.47 40.86
C LYS A 551 -33.42 -5.71 39.38
N TYR A 552 -32.40 -5.56 38.55
CA TYR A 552 -32.38 -5.96 37.14
C TYR A 552 -31.85 -7.39 36.99
N HIS A 553 -32.31 -8.10 35.96
CA HIS A 553 -31.72 -9.38 35.59
C HIS A 553 -30.54 -9.14 34.64
N ALA A 554 -29.37 -9.64 35.03
CA ALA A 554 -28.18 -9.67 34.18
C ALA A 554 -27.63 -11.10 34.16
N SER A 555 -27.00 -11.50 33.06
CA SER A 555 -26.35 -12.81 32.91
C SER A 555 -24.90 -12.62 32.47
N PRO A 556 -23.96 -13.43 32.97
CA PRO A 556 -22.68 -13.59 32.29
C PRO A 556 -22.89 -13.97 30.82
N ILE A 557 -21.97 -13.55 29.96
CA ILE A 557 -21.94 -13.95 28.55
C ILE A 557 -21.07 -15.19 28.43
N TYR A 558 -21.72 -16.34 28.31
CA TYR A 558 -21.08 -17.62 28.05
C TYR A 558 -20.72 -17.75 26.57
N LEU A 559 -19.68 -18.52 26.27
CA LEU A 559 -19.21 -18.73 24.91
C LEU A 559 -19.36 -20.19 24.51
N VAL A 560 -20.07 -20.40 23.39
CA VAL A 560 -20.43 -21.72 22.88
C VAL A 560 -19.86 -21.92 21.50
N HIS A 561 -19.14 -23.02 21.31
CA HIS A 561 -18.77 -23.52 19.99
C HIS A 561 -19.67 -24.70 19.63
N GLN A 562 -20.08 -24.80 18.36
CA GLN A 562 -21.05 -25.81 17.91
C GLN A 562 -20.56 -27.25 18.17
N ALA A 563 -19.26 -27.49 18.02
CA ALA A 563 -18.66 -28.81 18.25
C ALA A 563 -18.13 -29.04 19.67
N GLU A 564 -17.77 -27.99 20.42
CA GLU A 564 -17.13 -28.15 21.75
C GLU A 564 -18.08 -27.85 22.90
N GLY A 565 -19.24 -27.29 22.60
CA GLY A 565 -20.18 -26.78 23.60
C GLY A 565 -19.64 -25.55 24.31
N TYR A 566 -19.99 -25.43 25.59
CA TYR A 566 -19.61 -24.31 26.43
C TYR A 566 -18.13 -24.37 26.83
N ARG A 567 -17.42 -23.27 26.62
CA ARG A 567 -16.00 -23.16 26.97
C ARG A 567 -15.75 -22.37 28.25
N GLY A 568 -16.52 -21.31 28.47
CA GLY A 568 -16.36 -20.38 29.58
C GLY A 568 -17.23 -19.14 29.39
N TYR A 569 -16.88 -18.05 30.08
CA TYR A 569 -17.59 -16.77 30.01
C TYR A 569 -16.64 -15.56 29.95
N MET A 570 -17.13 -14.43 29.45
CA MET A 570 -16.37 -13.18 29.35
C MET A 570 -16.16 -12.55 30.73
N ASP A 571 -14.91 -12.20 31.07
CA ASP A 571 -14.58 -11.64 32.39
C ASP A 571 -15.06 -10.19 32.52
N GLY A 572 -15.87 -9.91 33.54
CA GLY A 572 -16.37 -8.56 33.86
C GLY A 572 -17.29 -7.95 32.80
N VAL A 573 -17.99 -8.77 32.03
CA VAL A 573 -19.08 -8.35 31.12
C VAL A 573 -20.35 -9.11 31.47
N VAL A 574 -21.47 -8.41 31.51
CA VAL A 574 -22.79 -9.01 31.63
C VAL A 574 -23.70 -8.58 30.49
N ALA A 575 -24.49 -9.54 30.00
CA ALA A 575 -25.63 -9.28 29.12
C ALA A 575 -26.80 -8.78 29.95
N ILE A 576 -27.40 -7.67 29.51
CA ILE A 576 -28.51 -7.03 30.20
C ILE A 576 -29.47 -6.43 29.16
N TYR A 577 -30.75 -6.39 29.51
CA TYR A 577 -31.76 -5.65 28.75
C TYR A 577 -31.59 -4.14 28.97
N ASP A 578 -31.80 -3.34 27.93
CA ASP A 578 -31.66 -1.88 27.97
C ASP A 578 -32.87 -1.13 28.56
N HIS A 579 -33.93 -1.84 28.94
CA HIS A 579 -35.18 -1.24 29.42
C HIS A 579 -34.98 -0.40 30.69
N ASN A 580 -35.40 0.87 30.64
CA ASN A 580 -35.28 1.85 31.72
C ASN A 580 -33.85 2.07 32.23
N LEU A 581 -32.84 1.79 31.39
CA LEU A 581 -31.45 2.14 31.66
C LEU A 581 -31.01 3.21 30.67
N VAL A 582 -30.43 4.28 31.19
CA VAL A 582 -29.80 5.31 30.37
C VAL A 582 -28.35 4.89 30.12
N ASN A 583 -27.86 5.13 28.91
CA ASN A 583 -26.46 4.87 28.59
C ASN A 583 -25.54 5.53 29.62
N ARG A 584 -24.53 4.78 30.10
CA ARG A 584 -23.61 5.13 31.19
C ARG A 584 -24.20 5.10 32.60
N ASP A 585 -25.38 4.52 32.81
CA ASP A 585 -25.87 4.21 34.16
C ASP A 585 -24.96 3.21 34.89
N GLU A 586 -24.93 3.31 36.21
CA GLU A 586 -24.15 2.41 37.07
C GLU A 586 -25.06 1.36 37.70
N LEU A 587 -24.63 0.11 37.58
CA LEU A 587 -25.32 -1.06 38.11
C LEU A 587 -24.47 -1.66 39.22
N ILE A 588 -25.06 -1.82 40.40
CA ILE A 588 -24.36 -2.34 41.57
C ILE A 588 -24.79 -3.79 41.80
N VAL A 589 -23.81 -4.68 41.87
CA VAL A 589 -23.99 -6.11 42.12
C VAL A 589 -23.31 -6.47 43.44
N ASP A 590 -24.09 -6.91 44.42
CA ASP A 590 -23.54 -7.57 45.61
C ASP A 590 -23.21 -9.01 45.24
N THR A 591 -21.94 -9.38 45.36
CA THR A 591 -21.48 -10.74 45.01
C THR A 591 -21.87 -11.78 46.05
N GLU A 592 -22.31 -11.36 47.24
CA GLU A 592 -22.54 -12.20 48.42
C GLU A 592 -21.26 -12.92 48.93
N ILE A 593 -20.09 -12.62 48.37
CA ILE A 593 -18.80 -13.20 48.76
C ILE A 593 -18.19 -12.32 49.85
N LEU A 594 -18.00 -12.88 51.05
CA LEU A 594 -17.34 -12.19 52.15
C LEU A 594 -15.89 -11.83 51.80
N LYS A 595 -15.46 -10.60 52.09
CA LYS A 595 -14.07 -10.17 51.91
C LYS A 595 -13.10 -10.99 52.76
N ASP A 596 -13.50 -11.32 53.98
CA ASP A 596 -12.77 -12.18 54.89
C ASP A 596 -13.74 -13.12 55.61
N LYS A 597 -13.58 -14.44 55.42
CA LYS A 597 -14.38 -15.45 56.12
C LYS A 597 -14.19 -15.42 57.63
N SER A 598 -13.00 -15.05 58.09
CA SER A 598 -12.64 -14.97 59.50
C SER A 598 -13.09 -13.66 60.15
N ASN A 599 -13.42 -12.65 59.34
CA ASN A 599 -13.94 -11.36 59.81
C ASN A 599 -15.11 -10.85 58.94
N PRO A 600 -16.33 -11.36 59.15
CA PRO A 600 -17.51 -10.96 58.37
C PRO A 600 -17.88 -9.47 58.47
N SER A 601 -17.37 -8.73 59.46
CA SER A 601 -17.65 -7.28 59.59
C SER A 601 -17.00 -6.45 58.47
N LEU A 602 -16.08 -7.03 57.69
CA LEU A 602 -15.50 -6.40 56.50
C LEU A 602 -16.49 -6.38 55.31
N GLY A 603 -17.63 -7.06 55.42
CA GLY A 603 -18.69 -7.08 54.40
C GLY A 603 -18.40 -8.01 53.23
N THR A 604 -19.23 -7.88 52.19
CA THR A 604 -19.10 -8.62 50.92
C THR A 604 -18.45 -7.75 49.85
N TRP A 605 -17.89 -8.39 48.82
CA TRP A 605 -17.43 -7.69 47.63
C TRP A 605 -18.62 -7.12 46.85
N THR A 606 -18.53 -5.87 46.45
CA THR A 606 -19.52 -5.21 45.58
C THR A 606 -18.88 -4.88 44.24
N GLU A 607 -19.50 -5.31 43.15
CA GLU A 607 -19.05 -4.99 41.79
C GLU A 607 -19.93 -3.88 41.21
N VAL A 608 -19.30 -2.84 40.66
CA VAL A 608 -19.99 -1.74 39.97
C VAL A 608 -19.75 -1.90 38.48
N TYR A 609 -20.82 -2.02 37.71
CA TYR A 609 -20.82 -2.14 36.26
C TYR A 609 -21.32 -0.84 35.63
N LYS A 610 -20.77 -0.49 34.47
CA LYS A 610 -21.22 0.63 33.65
C LYS A 610 -22.01 0.11 32.46
N PHE A 611 -23.24 0.57 32.32
CA PHE A 611 -24.15 0.17 31.25
C PHE A 611 -23.88 0.92 29.95
N PHE A 612 -23.91 0.23 28.81
CA PHE A 612 -23.81 0.84 27.49
C PHE A 612 -24.87 0.27 26.55
N SER A 613 -25.62 1.12 25.84
CA SER A 613 -26.57 0.64 24.81
C SER A 613 -25.91 0.51 23.44
N ILE A 614 -25.60 -0.72 23.01
CA ILE A 614 -24.87 -0.95 21.76
C ILE A 614 -25.76 -0.62 20.56
N LYS A 615 -25.22 0.17 19.63
CA LYS A 615 -25.93 0.64 18.43
C LYS A 615 -25.32 0.15 17.12
N SER A 616 -24.19 -0.54 17.18
CA SER A 616 -23.53 -1.11 16.01
C SER A 616 -24.43 -2.17 15.35
N PRO A 617 -24.81 -2.00 14.07
CA PRO A 617 -25.73 -2.90 13.37
C PRO A 617 -25.28 -4.36 13.31
N LEU A 618 -23.98 -4.61 13.23
CA LEU A 618 -23.39 -5.93 13.36
C LEU A 618 -22.60 -5.97 14.68
N ASN A 619 -22.85 -6.99 15.50
CA ASN A 619 -22.18 -7.18 16.78
C ASN A 619 -22.32 -8.64 17.25
N LEU A 620 -21.60 -8.98 18.32
CA LEU A 620 -21.57 -10.30 18.94
C LEU A 620 -22.96 -10.92 19.17
N PHE A 621 -23.99 -10.13 19.49
CA PHE A 621 -25.32 -10.62 19.84
C PHE A 621 -26.18 -11.06 18.65
N LYS A 622 -25.77 -10.80 17.41
CA LYS A 622 -26.63 -11.04 16.24
C LYS A 622 -26.98 -12.51 16.00
N HIS A 623 -26.16 -13.43 16.50
CA HIS A 623 -26.43 -14.88 16.48
C HIS A 623 -26.79 -15.43 17.88
N SER A 624 -27.21 -14.56 18.80
CA SER A 624 -27.61 -14.93 20.15
C SER A 624 -29.12 -15.22 20.25
N PRO A 625 -29.60 -15.79 21.38
CA PRO A 625 -31.04 -16.04 21.58
C PRO A 625 -31.94 -14.79 21.54
N SER A 626 -31.37 -13.59 21.68
CA SER A 626 -32.13 -12.33 21.74
C SER A 626 -31.33 -11.16 21.10
N PRO A 627 -31.24 -11.11 19.76
CA PRO A 627 -30.22 -10.33 19.04
C PRO A 627 -30.43 -8.81 18.97
N ASP A 628 -31.62 -8.32 19.32
CA ASP A 628 -32.00 -6.90 19.10
C ASP A 628 -32.40 -6.15 20.38
N VAL A 629 -32.41 -6.83 21.53
CA VAL A 629 -32.90 -6.27 22.81
C VAL A 629 -31.89 -6.40 23.96
N ILE A 630 -30.82 -7.17 23.73
CA ILE A 630 -29.74 -7.37 24.70
C ILE A 630 -28.58 -6.45 24.36
N THR A 631 -28.04 -5.85 25.41
CA THR A 631 -26.83 -5.03 25.36
C THR A 631 -25.86 -5.45 26.47
N ILE A 632 -24.88 -4.61 26.78
CA ILE A 632 -23.82 -4.89 27.76
C ILE A 632 -23.78 -3.91 28.93
N ALA A 633 -23.33 -4.43 30.07
CA ALA A 633 -22.65 -3.64 31.08
C ALA A 633 -21.30 -4.29 31.40
N PHE A 634 -20.27 -3.50 31.66
CA PHE A 634 -18.95 -4.03 32.04
C PHE A 634 -18.38 -3.40 33.31
N LEU A 635 -17.48 -4.12 33.95
CA LEU A 635 -16.92 -3.79 35.25
C LEU A 635 -16.20 -2.44 35.22
N LYS A 636 -16.63 -1.53 36.10
CA LYS A 636 -15.98 -0.26 36.41
C LYS A 636 -15.03 -0.41 37.61
N GLU A 637 -15.52 -0.99 38.70
CA GLU A 637 -14.74 -1.11 39.94
C GLU A 637 -15.29 -2.22 40.84
N ILE A 638 -14.45 -2.72 41.75
CA ILE A 638 -14.82 -3.66 42.81
C ILE A 638 -14.53 -2.99 44.15
N LYS A 639 -15.51 -2.99 45.06
CA LYS A 639 -15.46 -2.31 46.37
C LYS A 639 -15.46 -3.25 47.55
#